data_AF-D3SVC9-F1
#
_entry.id   AF-D3SVC9-F1
#
_cell.length_a   1.000
_cell.length_b   1.000
_cell.length_c   1.000
_cell.angle_alpha   90.00
_cell.angle_beta   90.00
_cell.angle_gamma   90.00
#
_symmetry.space_group_name_H-M   'P 1'
#
loop_
_entity.id
_entity.type
_entity.pdbx_description
1 polymer ?
#
loop_
_entity_poly.entity_id
_entity_poly.type
_entity_poly.pdbx_seq_one_letter_code
_entity_poly.pdbx_strand_id
1 'polypeptide(L)' 'MKPVYICSRCGEEISRTVDECPHCGYHPQSIVWRVGVGALIFGAAAALVFPPVGLIGIFAGVLAVGGSYLLSPAG' A
#
# COMPACT_ATOMS: atom_id res chain seq x y z
N MET A 1 -20.39 -7.21 14.16
CA MET A 1 -20.31 -5.75 14.01
C MET A 1 -19.27 -5.47 12.93
N LYS A 2 -19.65 -4.84 11.81
CA LYS A 2 -18.69 -4.49 10.74
C LYS A 2 -17.81 -3.34 11.24
N PRO A 3 -16.48 -3.43 11.17
CA PRO A 3 -15.60 -2.34 11.59
C PRO A 3 -15.77 -1.15 10.64
N VAL A 4 -16.30 -0.05 11.17
CA VAL A 4 -16.43 1.22 10.46
C VAL A 4 -15.14 2.02 10.69
N TYR A 5 -14.57 2.61 9.64
CA TYR A 5 -13.42 3.52 9.76
C TYR A 5 -13.87 4.96 9.54
N ILE A 6 -13.22 5.92 10.19
CA ILE A 6 -13.51 7.34 10.00
C ILE A 6 -12.55 7.88 8.93
N CYS A 7 -13.09 8.58 7.94
CA CYS A 7 -12.28 9.29 6.95
C CYS A 7 -11.43 10.36 7.64
N SER A 8 -10.11 10.32 7.48
CA SER A 8 -9.23 11.37 8.01
C SER A 8 -9.44 12.75 7.35
N ARG A 9 -10.13 12.79 6.19
CA ARG A 9 -10.36 14.03 5.43
C ARG A 9 -11.72 14.66 5.68
N CYS A 10 -12.80 13.88 5.65
CA CYS A 10 -14.17 14.40 5.84
C CYS A 10 -14.77 14.06 7.21
N GLY A 11 -14.14 13.19 8.01
CA GLY A 11 -14.68 12.77 9.30
C GLY A 11 -15.86 11.81 9.20
N GLU A 12 -16.26 11.40 7.99
CA GLU A 12 -17.40 10.53 7.76
C GLU A 12 -17.07 9.06 8.03
N GLU A 13 -18.07 8.32 8.47
CA GLU A 13 -18.03 6.87 8.65
C GLU A 13 -18.00 6.15 7.29
N ILE A 14 -17.01 5.28 7.10
CA ILE A 14 -16.83 4.55 5.84
C ILE A 14 -16.66 3.06 6.10
N SER A 15 -17.24 2.27 5.21
CA SER A 15 -17.05 0.82 5.17
C SER A 15 -15.61 0.49 4.79
N ARG A 16 -14.95 -0.42 5.51
CA ARG A 16 -13.61 -0.92 5.14
C ARG A 16 -13.50 -1.43 3.71
N THR A 17 -14.61 -1.78 3.05
CA THR A 17 -14.61 -2.31 1.69
C THR A 17 -14.48 -1.25 0.59
N VAL A 18 -14.45 0.04 0.91
CA VAL A 18 -14.41 1.10 -0.11
C VAL A 18 -12.99 1.65 -0.26
N ASP A 19 -12.40 1.43 -1.44
CA ASP A 19 -11.08 1.92 -1.83
C ASP A 19 -11.00 3.44 -1.88
N GLU A 20 -12.14 4.09 -2.13
CA GLU A 20 -12.30 5.54 -2.22
C GLU A 20 -13.40 5.98 -1.26
N CYS A 21 -13.19 7.07 -0.53
CA CYS A 21 -14.26 7.63 0.26
C CYS A 21 -15.37 8.17 -0.68
N PRO A 22 -16.60 7.64 -0.63
CA PRO A 22 -17.68 8.07 -1.52
C PRO A 22 -18.16 9.50 -1.25
N HIS A 23 -17.82 10.07 -0.08
CA HIS A 23 -18.21 11.43 0.29
C HIS A 23 -17.22 12.50 -0.19
N CYS A 24 -15.92 12.19 -0.26
CA CYS A 24 -14.91 13.19 -0.57
C CYS A 24 -13.94 12.81 -1.69
N GLY A 25 -14.06 11.61 -2.28
CA GLY A 25 -13.17 11.13 -3.33
C GLY A 25 -11.71 10.94 -2.86
N TYR A 26 -11.50 10.82 -1.54
CA TYR A 26 -10.17 10.54 -1.02
C TYR A 26 -9.87 9.06 -1.21
N HIS A 27 -8.85 8.77 -2.01
CA HIS A 27 -8.32 7.42 -2.22
C HIS A 27 -7.23 7.13 -1.18
N PRO A 28 -7.53 6.42 -0.08
CA PRO A 28 -6.51 5.95 0.84
C PRO A 28 -5.63 4.85 0.26
N GLN A 29 -5.78 4.43 -1.02
CA GLN A 29 -4.97 3.38 -1.65
C GLN A 29 -3.53 3.47 -1.16
N SER A 30 -3.22 2.48 -0.31
CA SER A 30 -2.30 2.65 0.80
C SER A 30 -0.97 3.23 0.32
N ILE A 31 -0.50 4.27 1.00
CA ILE A 31 0.87 4.80 0.81
C ILE A 31 1.87 3.63 0.80
N VAL A 32 1.59 2.57 1.57
CA VAL A 32 2.30 1.29 1.59
C VAL A 32 2.38 0.60 0.22
N TRP A 33 1.30 0.49 -0.55
CA TRP A 33 1.32 -0.10 -1.89
C TRP A 33 2.16 0.73 -2.87
N ARG A 34 1.99 2.06 -2.87
CA ARG A 34 2.77 2.96 -3.74
C ARG A 34 4.26 2.90 -3.41
N VAL A 35 4.61 2.90 -2.13
CA VAL A 35 6.00 2.78 -1.67
C VAL A 35 6.56 1.38 -1.97
N GLY A 36 5.75 0.33 -1.80
CA GLY A 36 6.13 -1.04 -2.11
C GLY A 36 6.44 -1.26 -3.59
N VAL A 37 5.59 -0.77 -4.49
CA VAL A 37 5.83 -0.82 -5.94
C VAL A 37 7.08 -0.01 -6.31
N GLY A 38 7.25 1.18 -5.71
CA GLY A 38 8.46 2.00 -5.90
C GLY A 38 9.74 1.27 -5.49
N ALA A 39 9.73 0.59 -4.34
CA ALA A 39 10.85 -0.20 -3.84
C ALA A 39 11.16 -1.41 -4.72
N LEU A 40 10.16 -2.05 -5.32
CA LEU A 40 10.37 -3.15 -6.28
C LEU A 40 11.08 -2.66 -7.56
N ILE A 41 10.61 -1.55 -8.14
CA ILE A 41 11.18 -1.02 -9.39
C ILE A 41 12.61 -0.54 -9.15
N PHE A 42 12.84 0.25 -8.10
CA PHE A 42 14.18 0.74 -7.76
C PHE A 42 15.11 -0.38 -7.29
N GLY A 43 14.61 -1.33 -6.51
CA GLY A 43 15.37 -2.49 -6.05
C GLY A 43 15.82 -3.36 -7.21
N ALA A 44 14.95 -3.61 -8.20
CA ALA A 44 15.29 -4.35 -9.41
C ALA A 44 16.38 -3.66 -10.23
N ALA A 45 16.26 -2.35 -10.44
CA ALA A 45 17.28 -1.57 -11.13
C ALA A 45 18.62 -1.58 -10.36
N ALA A 46 18.58 -1.41 -9.03
CA ALA A 46 19.76 -1.41 -8.19
C ALA A 46 20.44 -2.78 -8.13
N ALA A 47 19.72 -3.89 -8.29
CA ALA A 47 20.29 -5.24 -8.29
C ALA A 47 21.24 -5.49 -9.46
N LEU A 48 21.06 -4.77 -10.58
CA LEU A 48 21.93 -4.85 -11.75
C LEU A 48 23.27 -4.15 -11.54
N VAL A 49 23.33 -3.12 -10.68
CA VAL A 49 24.54 -2.32 -10.44
C VAL A 49 25.23 -2.73 -9.13
N PHE A 50 24.45 -2.95 -8.09
CA PHE A 50 24.88 -3.33 -6.74
C PHE A 50 24.03 -4.51 -6.24
N PRO A 51 24.40 -5.76 -6.58
CA PRO A 51 23.59 -6.95 -6.32
C PRO A 51 23.10 -7.10 -4.87
N PRO A 52 23.95 -6.94 -3.82
CA PRO A 52 23.48 -7.13 -2.45
C PRO A 52 22.49 -6.05 -1.99
N VAL A 53 22.62 -4.81 -2.49
CA VAL A 53 21.75 -3.69 -2.11
C VAL A 53 20.40 -3.79 -2.82
N GLY A 54 20.41 -4.15 -4.11
CA GLY A 54 19.17 -4.29 -4.88
C GLY A 54 18.28 -5.44 -4.40
N LEU A 55 18.86 -6.58 -4.00
CA LEU A 55 18.10 -7.69 -3.43
C LEU A 55 17.35 -7.30 -2.14
N ILE A 56 17.96 -6.47 -1.28
CA ILE A 56 17.31 -5.94 -0.08
C ILE A 56 16.13 -5.05 -0.45
N GLY A 57 16.30 -4.17 -1.45
CA GLY A 57 15.22 -3.32 -1.95
C GLY A 57 14.05 -4.12 -2.53
N ILE A 58 14.33 -5.15 -3.32
CA ILE A 58 13.31 -6.07 -3.85
C ILE A 58 12.58 -6.77 -2.71
N PHE A 59 13.30 -7.34 -1.75
CA PHE A 59 12.70 -8.05 -0.61
C PHE A 59 11.79 -7.15 0.22
N ALA A 60 12.25 -5.93 0.54
CA ALA A 60 11.45 -4.93 1.24
C ALA A 60 10.21 -4.53 0.43
N GLY A 61 10.35 -4.37 -0.89
CA GLY A 61 9.23 -4.09 -1.80
C GLY A 61 8.19 -5.21 -1.83
N VAL A 62 8.62 -6.48 -1.93
CA VAL A 62 7.72 -7.65 -1.90
C VAL A 62 6.98 -7.72 -0.57
N LEU A 63 7.66 -7.50 0.56
CA LEU A 63 7.02 -7.51 1.87
C LEU A 63 6.04 -6.35 2.04
N ALA A 64 6.38 -5.15 1.57
CA ALA A 64 5.48 -4.00 1.62
C ALA A 64 4.24 -4.21 0.75
N VAL A 65 4.41 -4.72 -0.47
CA VAL A 65 3.31 -5.02 -1.39
C VAL A 65 2.47 -6.19 -0.87
N GLY A 66 3.09 -7.31 -0.49
CA GLY A 66 2.41 -8.47 0.10
C GLY A 66 1.68 -8.14 1.40
N GLY A 67 2.34 -7.40 2.30
CA GLY A 67 1.73 -6.89 3.53
C GLY A 67 0.59 -5.92 3.25
N SER A 68 0.71 -5.08 2.23
CA SER A 68 -0.39 -4.21 1.79
C SER A 68 -1.58 -5.00 1.28
N TYR A 69 -1.40 -6.20 0.69
CA TYR A 69 -2.51 -7.08 0.31
C TYR A 69 -3.15 -7.80 1.50
N LEU A 70 -2.37 -8.15 2.54
CA LEU A 70 -2.90 -8.72 3.78
C LEU A 70 -3.65 -7.70 4.65
N LEU A 71 -3.19 -6.45 4.62
CA LEU A 71 -3.81 -5.32 5.31
C LEU A 71 -4.87 -4.63 4.46
N SER A 72 -4.82 -4.81 3.13
CA SER A 72 -5.93 -4.46 2.26
C SER A 72 -7.10 -5.32 2.69
N PRO A 73 -8.25 -4.71 3.00
CA PRO A 73 -9.48 -5.45 3.19
C PRO A 73 -9.82 -6.12 1.86
N ALA A 74 -9.41 -7.38 1.72
CA ALA A 74 -9.76 -8.22 0.59
C ALA A 74 -11.28 -8.44 0.62
N GLY A 75 -11.98 -7.92 -0.41
CA GLY A 75 -13.33 -8.35 -0.82
C GLY A 75 -14.48 -7.96 0.10
#